data_AF-A0A2N6G004-F1
#
_entry.id   AF-A0A2N6G004-F1
#
_cell.length_a   1.000
_cell.length_b   1.000
_cell.length_c   1.000
_cell.angle_alpha   90.00
_cell.angle_beta   90.00
_cell.angle_gamma   90.00
#
_symmetry.space_group_name_H-M   'P 1'
#
loop_
_entity.id
_entity.type
_entity.pdbx_description
1 polymer ?
#
loop_
_entity_poly.entity_id
_entity_poly.type
_entity_poly.pdbx_seq_one_letter_code
_entity_poly.pdbx_strand_id
1 'polypeptide(L)'
;MTLLNKFLQALSGENYEIAQSNLTSEEEDSAIVAAHNSKTVLENINAMGATGGEIDSATTKVNTNLLQIDELLKLIVKSKNLFDVDSVTSNKYMPETGVIADNVIYSISDYIKVNANTDYVCNKNLRFVTFFDSNKTVISGIAATDAGTVISTPANTAYMVITLYTNDYDFNAVQVEQGVAITSFVNYGYSPQNNLIDILNGIIPDKSVSLDSFNFIEIGKNKFNKDSGIDGYYMSLKGDAIVSGVYGYSEYIEVVENETYFTNKFVRFLTFFDAAKIAMSGVGIESISDSSFVVPEGAKYLIATYYITDKNELQIEIGNIASTYESYCYYYTRLPIRE
;
A
#
# COMPACT_ATOMS: atom_id res chain seq x y z
N MET A 1 -18.41 -1.20 -4.07
CA MET A 1 -17.48 -1.69 -3.03
C MET A 1 -16.07 -1.52 -3.60
N THR A 2 -15.28 -0.60 -3.03
CA THR A 2 -13.96 -0.15 -3.54
C THR A 2 -12.92 -1.28 -3.50
N LEU A 3 -11.87 -1.19 -4.33
CA LEU A 3 -10.76 -2.15 -4.33
C LEU A 3 -10.08 -2.24 -2.95
N LEU A 4 -10.07 -1.12 -2.21
CA LEU A 4 -9.68 -1.06 -0.81
C LEU A 4 -10.56 -1.94 0.10
N ASN A 5 -11.88 -1.99 -0.13
CA ASN A 5 -12.77 -2.88 0.61
C ASN A 5 -12.56 -4.35 0.25
N LYS A 6 -12.14 -4.66 -0.99
CA LYS A 6 -11.80 -6.03 -1.40
C LYS A 6 -10.45 -6.49 -0.81
N PHE A 7 -9.47 -5.59 -0.74
CA PHE A 7 -8.17 -5.84 -0.11
C PHE A 7 -8.30 -5.98 1.41
N LEU A 8 -9.13 -5.13 2.04
CA LEU A 8 -9.46 -5.25 3.47
C LEU A 8 -10.32 -6.48 3.77
N GLN A 9 -11.25 -6.88 2.88
CA GLN A 9 -12.01 -8.14 3.00
C GLN A 9 -11.14 -9.39 2.86
N ALA A 10 -10.11 -9.35 2.01
CA ALA A 10 -9.13 -10.44 1.89
C ALA A 10 -8.22 -10.54 3.13
N LEU A 11 -8.00 -9.43 3.84
CA LEU A 11 -7.24 -9.38 5.09
C LEU A 11 -8.10 -9.66 6.35
N SER A 12 -9.42 -9.53 6.28
CA SER A 12 -10.31 -9.65 7.43
C SER A 12 -10.93 -11.03 7.64
N GLY A 13 -10.62 -12.02 6.79
CA GLY A 13 -10.93 -13.44 7.05
C GLY A 13 -12.41 -13.83 7.15
N GLU A 14 -13.37 -13.03 6.67
CA GLU A 14 -14.78 -13.45 6.66
C GLU A 14 -15.12 -14.24 5.38
N ASN A 15 -15.06 -15.56 5.53
CA ASN A 15 -15.74 -16.63 4.80
C ASN A 15 -15.77 -16.55 3.26
N TYR A 16 -14.73 -17.11 2.65
CA TYR A 16 -14.93 -17.97 1.49
C TYR A 16 -14.12 -19.24 1.68
N GLU A 17 -14.80 -20.39 1.70
CA GLU A 17 -14.19 -21.72 1.62
C GLU A 17 -13.35 -21.78 0.33
N ILE A 18 -12.03 -21.63 0.44
CA ILE A 18 -11.12 -22.17 -0.55
C ILE A 18 -10.75 -23.55 -0.03
N ALA A 19 -11.22 -24.55 -0.75
CA ALA A 19 -10.93 -25.95 -0.53
C ALA A 19 -9.43 -26.15 -0.29
N GLN A 20 -9.14 -26.94 0.75
CA GLN A 20 -7.86 -27.53 1.10
C GLN A 20 -6.89 -27.62 -0.08
N SER A 21 -5.75 -26.92 0.02
CA SER A 21 -4.51 -27.42 -0.54
C SER A 21 -3.48 -27.44 0.57
N ASN A 22 -3.20 -28.66 1.03
CA ASN A 22 -2.10 -28.98 1.92
C ASN A 22 -0.81 -28.34 1.39
N LEU A 23 -0.32 -27.31 2.06
CA LEU A 23 1.05 -26.87 1.88
C LEU A 23 1.80 -27.17 3.17
N THR A 24 2.88 -27.94 3.04
CA THR A 24 3.75 -28.36 4.14
C THR A 24 4.73 -27.23 4.49
N SER A 25 5.35 -27.28 5.67
CA SER A 25 6.30 -26.27 6.14
C SER A 25 7.56 -26.09 5.27
N GLU A 26 7.82 -26.97 4.30
CA GLU A 26 8.84 -26.81 3.25
C GLU A 26 8.40 -25.88 2.10
N GLU A 27 7.10 -25.66 1.91
CA GLU A 27 6.54 -24.81 0.86
C GLU A 27 6.46 -23.32 1.29
N GLU A 28 6.41 -23.05 2.59
CA GLU A 28 6.59 -21.69 3.15
C GLU A 28 8.04 -21.17 2.97
N ASP A 29 9.04 -22.04 3.17
CA ASP A 29 10.44 -21.71 2.86
C ASP A 29 10.64 -21.55 1.34
N SER A 30 9.84 -22.20 0.50
CA SER A 30 9.90 -22.07 -0.96
C SER A 30 9.39 -20.71 -1.47
N ALA A 31 8.49 -20.03 -0.75
CA ALA A 31 8.08 -18.66 -1.06
C ALA A 31 9.20 -17.65 -0.76
N ILE A 32 9.97 -17.89 0.31
CA ILE A 32 11.17 -17.11 0.66
C ILE A 32 12.32 -17.41 -0.33
N VAL A 33 12.46 -18.67 -0.78
CA VAL A 33 13.41 -19.06 -1.85
C VAL A 33 13.00 -18.48 -3.21
N ALA A 34 11.71 -18.34 -3.52
CA ALA A 34 11.24 -17.63 -4.71
C ALA A 34 11.63 -16.14 -4.67
N ALA A 35 11.59 -15.51 -3.50
CA ALA A 35 12.12 -14.17 -3.26
C ALA A 35 13.67 -14.09 -3.25
N HIS A 36 14.37 -15.21 -3.05
CA HIS A 36 15.84 -15.30 -3.19
C HIS A 36 16.28 -15.59 -4.63
N ASN A 37 15.47 -16.32 -5.39
CA ASN A 37 15.71 -16.59 -6.81
C ASN A 37 15.59 -15.31 -7.66
N SER A 38 14.76 -14.35 -7.27
CA SER A 38 14.72 -13.02 -7.90
C SER A 38 16.03 -12.22 -7.70
N LYS A 39 16.72 -12.42 -6.57
CA LYS A 39 18.08 -11.87 -6.33
C LYS A 39 19.14 -12.52 -7.23
N THR A 40 19.02 -13.83 -7.47
CA THR A 40 19.92 -14.60 -8.36
C THR A 40 19.71 -14.22 -9.84
N VAL A 41 18.48 -13.92 -10.23
CA VAL A 41 18.15 -13.35 -11.56
C VAL A 41 18.79 -11.96 -11.72
N LEU A 42 18.89 -11.17 -10.65
CA LEU A 42 19.55 -9.85 -10.64
C LEU A 42 21.07 -9.91 -10.78
N GLU A 43 21.73 -10.88 -10.15
CA GLU A 43 23.18 -11.09 -10.34
C GLU A 43 23.49 -11.41 -11.82
N ASN A 44 22.62 -12.18 -12.48
CA ASN A 44 22.72 -12.48 -13.90
C ASN A 44 22.40 -11.28 -14.80
N ILE A 45 21.42 -10.43 -14.45
CA ILE A 45 21.09 -9.21 -15.20
C ILE A 45 22.17 -8.13 -15.02
N ASN A 46 22.72 -7.96 -13.82
CA ASN A 46 23.84 -7.06 -13.55
C ASN A 46 25.13 -7.51 -14.25
N ALA A 47 25.35 -8.83 -14.39
CA ALA A 47 26.43 -9.37 -15.21
C ALA A 47 26.25 -9.07 -16.71
N MET A 48 25.01 -8.91 -17.18
CA MET A 48 24.70 -8.50 -18.57
C MET A 48 24.78 -6.98 -18.79
N GLY A 49 24.64 -6.15 -17.75
CA GLY A 49 24.67 -4.69 -17.81
C GLY A 49 26.08 -4.05 -17.80
N ALA A 50 27.16 -4.84 -17.68
CA ALA A 50 28.53 -4.34 -17.71
C ALA A 50 29.05 -4.01 -19.14
N THR A 51 28.27 -4.31 -20.18
CA THR A 51 28.54 -3.85 -21.55
C THR A 51 27.57 -2.72 -21.89
N GLY A 52 28.05 -1.48 -21.81
CA GLY A 52 27.26 -0.25 -21.86
C GLY A 52 26.18 -0.21 -22.93
N GLY A 53 24.93 -0.10 -22.47
CA GLY A 53 23.74 0.18 -23.26
C GLY A 53 22.67 0.79 -22.35
N GLU A 54 21.86 1.69 -22.88
CA GLU A 54 20.82 2.45 -22.17
C GLU A 54 19.97 1.57 -21.23
N ILE A 55 19.74 2.05 -20.01
CA ILE A 55 18.90 1.40 -19.02
C ILE A 55 17.45 1.45 -19.52
N ASP A 56 16.96 0.33 -20.08
CA ASP A 56 15.59 0.20 -20.58
C ASP A 56 14.55 0.43 -19.44
N SER A 57 13.42 1.00 -19.82
CA SER A 57 12.19 1.18 -19.06
C SER A 57 11.72 -0.10 -18.33
N ALA A 58 11.97 -1.28 -18.90
CA ALA A 58 11.66 -2.56 -18.26
C ALA A 58 12.54 -2.81 -17.02
N THR A 59 13.85 -2.57 -17.12
CA THR A 59 14.80 -2.68 -16.00
C THR A 59 14.49 -1.67 -14.89
N THR A 60 14.08 -0.46 -15.27
CA THR A 60 13.65 0.58 -14.31
C THR A 60 12.39 0.17 -13.55
N LYS A 61 11.39 -0.40 -14.23
CA LYS A 61 10.15 -0.93 -13.63
C LYS A 61 10.38 -2.13 -12.70
N VAL A 62 11.28 -3.03 -13.08
CA VAL A 62 11.66 -4.18 -12.24
C VAL A 62 12.34 -3.71 -10.95
N ASN A 63 13.25 -2.74 -11.04
CA ASN A 63 13.92 -2.17 -9.86
C ASN A 63 12.95 -1.42 -8.92
N THR A 64 11.95 -0.70 -9.46
CA THR A 64 10.94 -0.03 -8.63
C THR A 64 10.00 -1.01 -7.95
N ASN A 65 9.58 -2.08 -8.63
CA ASN A 65 8.73 -3.11 -8.04
C ASN A 65 9.44 -3.89 -6.92
N LEU A 66 10.76 -4.12 -7.05
CA LEU A 66 11.56 -4.80 -6.03
C LEU A 66 11.78 -3.91 -4.79
N LEU A 67 12.08 -2.61 -4.99
CA LEU A 67 12.13 -1.64 -3.90
C LEU A 67 10.79 -1.60 -3.13
N GLN A 68 9.66 -1.68 -3.82
CA GLN A 68 8.35 -1.74 -3.16
C GLN A 68 8.13 -3.05 -2.40
N ILE A 69 8.57 -4.20 -2.91
CA ILE A 69 8.44 -5.50 -2.22
C ILE A 69 9.29 -5.52 -0.95
N ASP A 70 10.53 -5.02 -0.99
CA ASP A 70 11.41 -4.95 0.19
C ASP A 70 10.83 -4.02 1.27
N GLU A 71 10.21 -2.91 0.89
CA GLU A 71 9.53 -2.02 1.83
C GLU A 71 8.24 -2.64 2.40
N LEU A 72 7.50 -3.41 1.61
CA LEU A 72 6.31 -4.14 2.07
C LEU A 72 6.67 -5.29 3.02
N LEU A 73 7.81 -5.96 2.81
CA LEU A 73 8.31 -7.01 3.70
C LEU A 73 8.70 -6.46 5.07
N LYS A 74 9.14 -5.19 5.16
CA LYS A 74 9.39 -4.53 6.46
C LYS A 74 8.12 -4.30 7.27
N LEU A 75 6.94 -4.29 6.64
CA LEU A 75 5.65 -4.08 7.32
C LEU A 75 5.20 -5.32 8.11
N ILE A 76 5.81 -6.47 7.91
CA ILE A 76 5.39 -7.74 8.49
C ILE A 76 6.50 -8.23 9.43
N VAL A 77 6.20 -8.35 10.73
CA VAL A 77 7.14 -8.83 11.74
C VAL A 77 6.73 -10.23 12.15
N LYS A 78 7.70 -11.14 12.18
CA LYS A 78 7.50 -12.46 12.79
C LYS A 78 7.13 -12.29 14.25
N SER A 79 6.05 -12.94 14.68
CA SER A 79 5.62 -12.92 16.07
C SER A 79 6.70 -13.49 16.98
N LYS A 80 6.80 -12.93 18.19
CA LYS A 80 7.61 -13.50 19.28
C LYS A 80 7.01 -14.80 19.84
N ASN A 81 5.71 -15.02 19.62
CA ASN A 81 5.06 -16.26 19.98
C ASN A 81 5.46 -17.33 18.96
N LEU A 82 6.10 -18.40 19.44
CA LEU A 82 6.57 -19.54 18.67
C LEU A 82 5.60 -20.73 18.72
N PHE A 83 4.51 -20.63 19.48
CA PHE A 83 3.53 -21.70 19.63
C PHE A 83 2.37 -21.53 18.65
N ASP A 84 2.28 -22.43 17.69
CA ASP A 84 1.16 -22.49 16.74
C ASP A 84 0.01 -23.33 17.30
N VAL A 85 -1.12 -22.67 17.61
CA VAL A 85 -2.33 -23.33 18.14
C VAL A 85 -2.99 -24.26 17.13
N ASP A 86 -2.90 -23.94 15.84
CA ASP A 86 -3.59 -24.70 14.79
C ASP A 86 -2.87 -26.03 14.48
N SER A 87 -1.59 -26.13 14.87
CA SER A 87 -0.75 -27.33 14.72
C SER A 87 -0.89 -28.36 15.86
N VAL A 88 -1.69 -28.05 16.88
CA VAL A 88 -1.76 -28.85 18.11
C VAL A 88 -2.40 -30.21 17.86
N THR A 89 -1.73 -31.26 18.34
CA THR A 89 -2.28 -32.62 18.34
C THR A 89 -2.89 -32.96 19.70
N SER A 90 -4.21 -33.04 19.76
CA SER A 90 -4.95 -33.39 20.98
C SER A 90 -4.89 -34.88 21.33
N ASN A 91 -5.18 -35.20 22.60
CA ASN A 91 -5.25 -36.56 23.15
C ASN A 91 -3.92 -37.32 23.10
N LYS A 92 -2.80 -36.60 23.13
CA LYS A 92 -1.45 -37.15 23.08
C LYS A 92 -0.60 -36.50 24.15
N TYR A 93 0.41 -37.22 24.61
CA TYR A 93 1.51 -36.64 25.36
C TYR A 93 2.84 -37.15 24.82
N MET A 94 3.88 -36.35 25.01
CA MET A 94 5.25 -36.71 24.70
C MET A 94 6.10 -36.50 25.95
N PRO A 95 6.54 -37.58 26.62
CA PRO A 95 7.48 -37.49 27.73
C PRO A 95 8.88 -37.13 27.24
N GLU A 96 9.81 -36.97 28.17
CA GLU A 96 11.20 -36.53 27.92
C GLU A 96 12.00 -37.45 26.98
N THR A 97 11.51 -38.68 26.77
CA THR A 97 12.09 -39.66 25.84
C THR A 97 11.65 -39.46 24.39
N GLY A 98 10.69 -38.57 24.13
CA GLY A 98 10.15 -38.26 22.80
C GLY A 98 9.21 -39.30 22.21
N VAL A 99 8.86 -40.35 22.95
CA VAL A 99 7.93 -41.39 22.47
C VAL A 99 6.49 -40.95 22.70
N ILE A 100 5.79 -40.60 21.63
CA ILE A 100 4.38 -40.17 21.68
C ILE A 100 3.49 -41.33 22.15
N ALA A 101 2.57 -41.04 23.07
CA ALA A 101 1.55 -41.97 23.53
C ALA A 101 0.18 -41.30 23.68
N ASP A 102 -0.88 -42.11 23.62
CA ASP A 102 -2.27 -41.66 23.79
C ASP A 102 -2.55 -41.26 25.23
N ASN A 103 -3.12 -40.07 25.41
CA ASN A 103 -3.69 -39.62 26.67
C ASN A 103 -4.66 -38.45 26.46
N VAL A 104 -5.94 -38.67 26.75
CA VAL A 104 -7.02 -37.70 26.52
C VAL A 104 -6.92 -36.41 27.34
N ILE A 105 -6.08 -36.40 28.38
CA ILE A 105 -5.93 -35.25 29.29
C ILE A 105 -4.87 -34.26 28.76
N TYR A 106 -4.05 -34.68 27.79
CA TYR A 106 -2.93 -33.90 27.27
C TYR A 106 -3.05 -33.63 25.77
N SER A 107 -2.34 -32.58 25.35
CA SER A 107 -2.11 -32.23 23.96
C SER A 107 -0.63 -31.86 23.76
N ILE A 108 -0.13 -32.06 22.54
CA ILE A 108 1.25 -31.69 22.17
C ILE A 108 1.25 -30.63 21.07
N SER A 109 2.24 -29.74 21.08
CA SER A 109 2.53 -28.88 19.93
C SER A 109 3.12 -29.68 18.77
N ASP A 110 3.17 -29.09 17.58
CA ASP A 110 4.15 -29.51 16.57
C ASP A 110 5.58 -29.11 16.99
N TYR A 111 6.58 -29.45 16.18
CA TYR A 111 7.99 -29.10 16.37
C TYR A 111 8.19 -27.58 16.30
N ILE A 112 8.35 -26.96 17.47
CA ILE A 112 8.67 -25.53 17.59
C ILE A 112 10.16 -25.34 17.30
N LYS A 113 10.48 -24.59 16.24
CA LYS A 113 11.87 -24.26 15.88
C LYS A 113 12.50 -23.37 16.93
N VAL A 114 13.66 -23.78 17.45
CA VAL A 114 14.42 -23.07 18.50
C VAL A 114 15.92 -23.12 18.21
N ASN A 115 16.69 -22.26 18.87
CA ASN A 115 18.14 -22.24 18.79
C ASN A 115 18.74 -23.06 19.93
N ALA A 116 19.90 -23.68 19.69
CA ALA A 116 20.67 -24.36 20.74
C ALA A 116 21.24 -23.37 21.77
N ASN A 117 21.48 -23.83 23.00
CA ASN A 117 22.03 -23.03 24.10
C ASN A 117 21.30 -21.69 24.30
N THR A 118 19.98 -21.69 24.16
CA THR A 118 19.15 -20.48 24.19
C THR A 118 18.01 -20.65 25.18
N ASP A 119 17.70 -19.59 25.91
CA ASP A 119 16.63 -19.57 26.90
C ASP A 119 15.28 -19.20 26.28
N TYR A 120 14.25 -19.91 26.71
CA TYR A 120 12.86 -19.70 26.35
C TYR A 120 11.98 -19.70 27.60
N VAL A 121 10.77 -19.16 27.48
CA VAL A 121 9.73 -19.24 28.50
C VAL A 121 8.38 -19.57 27.87
N CYS A 122 7.53 -20.27 28.62
CA CYS A 122 6.12 -20.45 28.29
C CYS A 122 5.24 -19.77 29.33
N ASN A 123 4.17 -19.12 28.88
CA ASN A 123 3.21 -18.46 29.77
C ASN A 123 2.22 -19.42 30.47
N LYS A 124 2.26 -20.73 30.16
CA LYS A 124 1.45 -21.80 30.78
C LYS A 124 2.33 -22.86 31.42
N ASN A 125 1.77 -23.67 32.32
CA ASN A 125 2.51 -24.82 32.86
C ASN A 125 2.61 -25.90 31.78
N LEU A 126 3.78 -26.49 31.66
CA LEU A 126 4.08 -27.58 30.74
C LEU A 126 4.21 -28.87 31.52
N ARG A 127 3.62 -29.94 31.00
CA ARG A 127 3.83 -31.27 31.56
C ARG A 127 5.20 -31.81 31.18
N PHE A 128 5.59 -31.62 29.92
CA PHE A 128 6.89 -32.03 29.39
C PHE A 128 7.36 -31.05 28.32
N VAL A 129 8.68 -30.93 28.18
CA VAL A 129 9.36 -30.32 27.03
C VAL A 129 10.36 -31.34 26.51
N THR A 130 10.29 -31.66 25.22
CA THR A 130 11.24 -32.58 24.58
C THR A 130 12.06 -31.83 23.55
N PHE A 131 13.37 -31.99 23.56
CA PHE A 131 14.31 -31.32 22.66
C PHE A 131 14.80 -32.27 21.58
N PHE A 132 14.94 -31.73 20.37
CA PHE A 132 15.33 -32.49 19.19
C PHE A 132 16.44 -31.78 18.42
N ASP A 133 17.28 -32.57 17.74
CA ASP A 133 18.24 -32.07 16.77
C ASP A 133 17.58 -31.70 15.43
N SER A 134 18.38 -31.25 14.46
CA SER A 134 17.89 -30.88 13.13
C SER A 134 17.26 -32.03 12.34
N ASN A 135 17.57 -33.28 12.69
CA ASN A 135 17.01 -34.48 12.08
C ASN A 135 15.77 -35.00 12.84
N LYS A 136 15.25 -34.22 13.80
CA LYS A 136 14.16 -34.61 14.70
C LYS A 136 14.49 -35.85 15.55
N THR A 137 15.77 -36.07 15.86
CA THR A 137 16.20 -37.07 16.83
C THR A 137 16.17 -36.47 18.23
N VAL A 138 15.62 -37.20 19.19
CA VAL A 138 15.51 -36.75 20.59
C VAL A 138 16.90 -36.56 21.20
N ILE A 139 17.13 -35.38 21.79
CA ILE A 139 18.35 -35.06 22.53
C ILE A 139 18.11 -35.32 24.03
N SER A 140 17.05 -34.75 24.58
CA SER A 140 16.68 -34.85 25.99
C SER A 140 15.28 -34.27 26.22
N GLY A 141 14.82 -34.21 27.47
CA GLY A 141 13.62 -33.47 27.83
C GLY A 141 13.57 -33.09 29.31
N ILE A 142 12.55 -32.33 29.66
CA ILE A 142 12.27 -31.81 31.00
C ILE A 142 10.84 -32.19 31.38
N ALA A 143 10.64 -32.69 32.60
CA ALA A 143 9.32 -32.87 33.19
C ALA A 143 8.90 -31.66 34.01
N ALA A 144 7.58 -31.40 34.00
CA ALA A 144 6.87 -30.48 34.87
C ALA A 144 7.54 -29.10 35.00
N THR A 145 7.16 -28.19 34.12
CA THR A 145 7.69 -26.83 34.07
C THR A 145 6.56 -25.85 34.39
N ASP A 146 6.65 -25.15 35.52
CA ASP A 146 5.67 -24.12 35.87
C ASP A 146 5.75 -22.95 34.89
N ALA A 147 4.63 -22.26 34.68
CA ALA A 147 4.54 -21.08 33.83
C ALA A 147 5.61 -20.05 34.21
N GLY A 148 6.34 -19.56 33.21
CA GLY A 148 7.41 -18.57 33.38
C GLY A 148 8.74 -19.13 33.86
N THR A 149 8.84 -20.43 34.11
CA THR A 149 10.13 -21.08 34.35
C THR A 149 10.96 -21.05 33.06
N VAL A 150 12.24 -20.71 33.20
CA VAL A 150 13.18 -20.67 32.07
C VAL A 150 13.46 -22.09 31.57
N ILE A 151 13.34 -22.27 30.25
CA ILE A 151 13.61 -23.49 29.51
C ILE A 151 14.88 -23.24 28.69
N SER A 152 16.01 -23.76 29.16
CA SER A 152 17.29 -23.65 28.44
C SER A 152 17.46 -24.83 27.48
N THR A 153 17.59 -24.55 26.19
CA THR A 153 17.83 -25.60 25.19
C THR A 153 19.25 -26.15 25.30
N PRO A 154 19.45 -27.47 25.21
CA PRO A 154 20.79 -28.07 25.12
C PRO A 154 21.57 -27.66 23.86
N ALA A 155 22.83 -28.07 23.81
CA ALA A 155 23.62 -28.03 22.58
C ALA A 155 22.95 -28.90 21.48
N ASN A 156 23.10 -28.47 20.22
CA ASN A 156 22.55 -29.13 19.02
C ASN A 156 21.02 -29.15 18.90
N THR A 157 20.28 -28.53 19.82
CA THR A 157 18.83 -28.42 19.69
C THR A 157 18.43 -27.52 18.51
N ALA A 158 17.53 -28.01 17.68
CA ALA A 158 16.91 -27.27 16.58
C ALA A 158 15.38 -27.14 16.75
N TYR A 159 14.78 -28.07 17.51
CA TYR A 159 13.34 -28.06 17.77
C TYR A 159 13.03 -28.46 19.21
N MET A 160 11.86 -28.04 19.68
CA MET A 160 11.25 -28.58 20.89
C MET A 160 9.78 -28.87 20.67
N VAL A 161 9.25 -29.84 21.43
CA VAL A 161 7.82 -30.13 21.52
C VAL A 161 7.39 -29.94 22.96
N ILE A 162 6.28 -29.22 23.17
CA ILE A 162 5.70 -29.03 24.51
C ILE A 162 4.46 -29.90 24.67
N THR A 163 4.28 -30.46 25.86
CA THR A 163 3.06 -31.16 26.28
C THR A 163 2.30 -30.30 27.28
N LEU A 164 1.02 -30.06 27.02
CA LEU A 164 0.12 -29.22 27.81
C LEU A 164 -1.08 -30.03 28.29
N TYR A 165 -1.64 -29.65 29.44
CA TYR A 165 -2.96 -30.14 29.87
C TYR A 165 -4.06 -29.54 28.99
N THR A 166 -4.86 -30.39 28.35
CA THR A 166 -5.87 -29.98 27.36
C THR A 166 -6.95 -29.05 27.93
N ASN A 167 -7.34 -29.26 29.18
CA ASN A 167 -8.49 -28.54 29.78
C ASN A 167 -8.09 -27.36 30.67
N ASP A 168 -6.79 -27.18 30.97
CA ASP A 168 -6.33 -26.14 31.89
C ASP A 168 -6.19 -24.77 31.21
N TYR A 169 -6.09 -24.76 29.87
CA TYR A 169 -5.73 -23.57 29.11
C TYR A 169 -6.60 -23.39 27.88
N ASP A 170 -6.92 -22.13 27.58
CA ASP A 170 -7.25 -21.71 26.22
C ASP A 170 -5.96 -21.73 25.40
N PHE A 171 -5.89 -22.63 24.43
CA PHE A 171 -4.71 -22.79 23.57
C PHE A 171 -4.46 -21.53 22.72
N ASN A 172 -5.50 -20.73 22.45
CA ASN A 172 -5.37 -19.42 21.80
C ASN A 172 -4.66 -18.37 22.66
N ALA A 173 -4.33 -18.70 23.91
CA ALA A 173 -3.61 -17.83 24.84
C ALA A 173 -2.26 -18.42 25.28
N VAL A 174 -1.77 -19.47 24.62
CA VAL A 174 -0.45 -20.05 24.88
C VAL A 174 0.61 -19.28 24.11
N GLN A 175 1.67 -18.88 24.80
CA GLN A 175 2.82 -18.21 24.22
C GLN A 175 4.11 -18.87 24.68
N VAL A 176 4.90 -19.31 23.71
CA VAL A 176 6.29 -19.69 23.88
C VAL A 176 7.14 -18.61 23.24
N GLU A 177 8.12 -18.07 23.95
CA GLU A 177 8.96 -17.01 23.41
C GLU A 177 10.41 -17.15 23.88
N GLN A 178 11.34 -16.61 23.08
CA GLN A 178 12.74 -16.56 23.44
C GLN A 178 12.97 -15.51 24.53
N GLY A 179 13.72 -15.87 25.57
CA GLY A 179 14.05 -15.02 26.70
C GLY A 179 13.80 -15.70 28.04
N VAL A 180 13.85 -14.90 29.10
CA VAL A 180 13.80 -15.37 30.50
C VAL A 180 12.58 -14.87 31.27
N ALA A 181 11.68 -14.12 30.63
CA ALA A 181 10.51 -13.54 31.26
C ALA A 181 9.32 -13.53 30.29
N ILE A 182 8.13 -13.84 30.81
CA ILE A 182 6.88 -13.77 30.05
C ILE A 182 6.58 -12.32 29.72
N THR A 183 6.24 -12.06 28.47
CA THR A 183 5.77 -10.77 27.99
C THR A 183 4.27 -10.81 27.68
N SER A 184 3.67 -9.66 27.36
CA SER A 184 2.27 -9.58 26.95
C SER A 184 1.98 -10.49 25.76
N PHE A 185 0.88 -11.22 25.83
CA PHE A 185 0.47 -12.19 24.82
C PHE A 185 0.32 -11.56 23.43
N VAL A 186 0.79 -12.27 22.41
CA VAL A 186 0.50 -12.02 20.99
C VAL A 186 0.23 -13.35 20.29
N ASN A 187 -0.54 -13.33 19.21
CA ASN A 187 -0.80 -14.52 18.39
C ASN A 187 0.48 -15.01 17.69
N TYR A 188 0.54 -16.30 17.41
CA TYR A 188 1.54 -16.89 16.52
C TYR A 188 1.39 -16.39 15.08
N GLY A 189 2.45 -16.52 14.30
CA GLY A 189 2.48 -16.15 12.89
C GLY A 189 3.15 -14.81 12.67
N TYR A 190 2.54 -13.98 11.83
CA TYR A 190 3.07 -12.68 11.44
C TYR A 190 2.10 -11.58 11.83
N SER A 191 2.63 -10.50 12.39
CA SER A 191 1.84 -9.31 12.73
C SER A 191 2.39 -8.10 12.00
N PRO A 192 1.53 -7.17 11.58
CA PRO A 192 1.99 -5.99 10.92
C PRO A 192 2.71 -5.08 11.95
N GLN A 193 3.78 -4.37 11.56
CA GLN A 193 4.61 -3.57 12.46
C GLN A 193 3.78 -2.57 13.28
N ASN A 194 4.13 -2.35 14.56
CA ASN A 194 3.45 -1.36 15.41
C ASN A 194 3.52 0.09 14.85
N ASN A 195 4.43 0.38 13.92
CA ASN A 195 4.59 1.67 13.26
C ASN A 195 4.11 1.68 11.79
N LEU A 196 3.18 0.80 11.40
CA LEU A 196 2.58 0.77 10.06
C LEU A 196 2.24 2.16 9.55
N ILE A 197 1.61 3.00 10.38
CA ILE A 197 1.19 4.35 9.99
C ILE A 197 2.40 5.22 9.62
N ASP A 198 3.50 5.14 10.38
CA ASP A 198 4.71 5.92 10.09
C ASP A 198 5.43 5.41 8.84
N ILE A 199 5.45 4.09 8.61
CA ILE A 199 6.02 3.49 7.41
C ILE A 199 5.16 3.84 6.18
N LEU A 200 3.83 3.71 6.27
CA LEU A 200 2.92 4.08 5.20
C LEU A 200 3.01 5.58 4.89
N ASN A 201 3.13 6.45 5.89
CA ASN A 201 3.34 7.88 5.67
C ASN A 201 4.70 8.20 5.01
N GLY A 202 5.72 7.34 5.20
CA GLY A 202 6.99 7.43 4.50
C GLY A 202 6.95 6.93 3.05
N ILE A 203 6.12 5.94 2.74
CA ILE A 203 5.97 5.34 1.41
C ILE A 203 4.97 6.12 0.54
N ILE A 204 3.83 6.49 1.12
CA ILE A 204 2.77 7.29 0.50
C ILE A 204 2.55 8.50 1.41
N PRO A 205 3.29 9.59 1.20
CA PRO A 205 3.10 10.82 1.97
C PRO A 205 1.65 11.29 1.90
N ASP A 206 1.15 11.89 2.97
CA ASP A 206 -0.18 12.51 2.97
C ASP A 206 -0.29 13.48 1.78
N LYS A 207 -1.39 13.37 1.02
CA LYS A 207 -1.65 14.14 -0.22
C LYS A 207 -0.66 13.93 -1.38
N SER A 208 0.12 12.85 -1.38
CA SER A 208 1.05 12.52 -2.49
C SER A 208 0.36 12.03 -3.76
N VAL A 209 -0.93 11.66 -3.70
CA VAL A 209 -1.71 11.25 -4.86
C VAL A 209 -2.38 12.47 -5.47
N SER A 210 -1.91 12.90 -6.65
CA SER A 210 -2.52 13.97 -7.45
C SER A 210 -3.51 13.41 -8.48
N LEU A 211 -4.40 14.26 -9.01
CA LEU A 211 -5.30 13.89 -10.11
C LEU A 211 -4.53 13.39 -11.35
N ASP A 212 -3.32 13.92 -11.58
CA ASP A 212 -2.40 13.48 -12.65
C ASP A 212 -2.01 11.99 -12.53
N SER A 213 -2.21 11.39 -11.36
CA SER A 213 -1.95 9.96 -11.13
C SER A 213 -3.03 9.05 -11.73
N PHE A 214 -4.12 9.59 -12.27
CA PHE A 214 -5.27 8.82 -12.77
C PHE A 214 -5.49 9.03 -14.28
N ASN A 215 -4.94 8.14 -15.11
CA ASN A 215 -5.07 8.17 -16.57
C ASN A 215 -6.48 7.82 -17.12
N PHE A 216 -7.45 7.53 -16.25
CA PHE A 216 -8.83 7.16 -16.60
C PHE A 216 -9.87 8.23 -16.19
N ILE A 217 -9.40 9.35 -15.65
CA ILE A 217 -10.24 10.50 -15.30
C ILE A 217 -10.09 11.53 -16.41
N GLU A 218 -11.19 11.87 -17.06
CA GLU A 218 -11.24 12.91 -18.08
C GLU A 218 -11.94 14.14 -17.51
N ILE A 219 -11.38 15.33 -17.74
CA ILE A 219 -12.06 16.59 -17.42
C ILE A 219 -13.23 16.74 -18.39
N GLY A 220 -14.41 17.05 -17.86
CA GLY A 220 -15.59 17.39 -18.65
C GLY A 220 -15.35 18.55 -19.63
N LYS A 221 -16.37 18.87 -20.41
CA LYS A 221 -16.23 19.86 -21.50
C LYS A 221 -15.95 21.26 -20.99
N ASN A 222 -16.51 21.62 -19.83
CA ASN A 222 -16.24 22.90 -19.20
C ASN A 222 -14.87 22.88 -18.51
N LYS A 223 -13.93 23.68 -19.03
CA LYS A 223 -12.58 23.87 -18.49
C LYS A 223 -12.50 24.95 -17.42
N PHE A 224 -13.57 25.73 -17.21
CA PHE A 224 -13.65 26.72 -16.16
C PHE A 224 -14.20 26.12 -14.87
N ASN A 225 -13.35 26.01 -13.85
CA ASN A 225 -13.76 25.63 -12.50
C ASN A 225 -14.14 26.87 -11.70
N LYS A 226 -15.43 27.01 -11.38
CA LYS A 226 -15.91 28.17 -10.62
C LYS A 226 -15.39 28.21 -9.18
N ASP A 227 -15.10 27.05 -8.58
CA ASP A 227 -14.77 26.96 -7.16
C ASP A 227 -13.30 27.34 -6.88
N SER A 228 -12.45 27.36 -7.92
CA SER A 228 -11.06 27.81 -7.85
C SER A 228 -10.86 29.28 -8.23
N GLY A 229 -11.89 29.93 -8.78
CA GLY A 229 -11.81 31.32 -9.22
C GLY A 229 -11.68 32.32 -8.06
N ILE A 230 -10.79 33.29 -8.22
CA ILE A 230 -10.49 34.34 -7.24
C ILE A 230 -11.30 35.59 -7.56
N ASP A 231 -12.31 35.88 -6.73
CA ASP A 231 -13.15 37.07 -6.86
C ASP A 231 -12.50 38.31 -6.21
N GLY A 232 -12.89 39.51 -6.65
CA GLY A 232 -12.36 40.77 -6.11
C GLY A 232 -11.12 41.30 -6.85
N TYR A 233 -10.73 40.63 -7.93
CA TYR A 233 -9.57 40.96 -8.76
C TYR A 233 -9.88 40.66 -10.23
N TYR A 234 -9.17 41.34 -11.13
CA TYR A 234 -9.03 40.89 -12.51
C TYR A 234 -7.56 40.57 -12.81
N MET A 235 -7.34 39.68 -13.78
CA MET A 235 -6.03 39.43 -14.34
C MET A 235 -5.78 40.35 -15.52
N SER A 236 -4.74 41.18 -15.47
CA SER A 236 -4.34 42.03 -16.59
C SER A 236 -3.73 41.18 -17.72
N LEU A 237 -3.71 41.70 -18.94
CA LEU A 237 -3.05 41.04 -20.08
C LEU A 237 -1.54 40.84 -19.90
N LYS A 238 -0.94 41.45 -18.87
CA LYS A 238 0.48 41.28 -18.51
C LYS A 238 0.69 40.24 -17.41
N GLY A 239 -0.37 39.60 -16.93
CA GLY A 239 -0.30 38.63 -15.83
C GLY A 239 -0.33 39.26 -14.43
N ASP A 240 -0.72 40.54 -14.30
CA ASP A 240 -0.83 41.20 -13.01
C ASP A 240 -2.26 41.08 -12.45
N ALA A 241 -2.41 40.58 -11.23
CA ALA A 241 -3.68 40.62 -10.52
C ALA A 241 -3.96 42.02 -9.96
N ILE A 242 -5.06 42.63 -10.37
CA ILE A 242 -5.44 44.00 -9.99
C ILE A 242 -6.80 44.00 -9.32
N VAL A 243 -6.92 44.70 -8.19
CA VAL A 243 -8.17 44.76 -7.40
C VAL A 243 -9.34 45.30 -8.23
N SER A 244 -10.47 44.62 -8.15
CA SER A 244 -11.75 45.08 -8.72
C SER A 244 -12.94 44.44 -8.02
N GLY A 245 -13.91 45.25 -7.61
CA GLY A 245 -15.12 44.75 -6.93
C GLY A 245 -16.14 44.05 -7.83
N VAL A 246 -15.93 44.02 -9.16
CA VAL A 246 -16.92 43.46 -10.12
C VAL A 246 -16.42 42.24 -10.87
N TYR A 247 -15.11 41.96 -10.82
CA TYR A 247 -14.48 40.87 -11.55
C TYR A 247 -13.88 39.82 -10.61
N GLY A 248 -13.78 38.60 -11.13
CA GLY A 248 -12.88 37.56 -10.64
C GLY A 248 -12.00 37.05 -11.79
N TYR A 249 -11.02 36.21 -11.48
CA TYR A 249 -10.25 35.49 -12.50
C TYR A 249 -10.12 33.99 -12.15
N SER A 250 -10.04 33.14 -13.17
CA SER A 250 -9.94 31.69 -13.01
C SER A 250 -8.58 31.25 -12.45
N GLU A 251 -8.47 29.98 -12.05
CA GLU A 251 -7.15 29.34 -11.99
C GLU A 251 -6.49 29.27 -13.39
N TYR A 252 -5.26 28.77 -13.45
CA TYR A 252 -4.61 28.44 -14.72
C TYR A 252 -5.36 27.29 -15.39
N ILE A 253 -6.07 27.60 -16.46
CA ILE A 253 -6.77 26.60 -17.28
C ILE A 253 -5.77 26.11 -18.33
N GLU A 254 -5.47 24.82 -18.33
CA GLU A 254 -4.59 24.21 -19.32
C GLU A 254 -5.23 24.24 -20.71
N VAL A 255 -4.43 24.61 -21.71
CA VAL A 255 -4.85 24.74 -23.10
C VAL A 255 -3.86 24.15 -24.09
N VAL A 256 -4.40 23.72 -25.23
CA VAL A 256 -3.61 23.25 -26.37
C VAL A 256 -3.39 24.41 -27.34
N GLU A 257 -2.14 24.68 -27.70
CA GLU A 257 -1.79 25.72 -28.66
C GLU A 257 -2.40 25.46 -30.05
N ASN A 258 -2.77 26.53 -30.76
CA ASN A 258 -3.48 26.50 -32.04
C ASN A 258 -4.87 25.83 -32.02
N GLU A 259 -5.31 25.29 -30.89
CA GLU A 259 -6.65 24.74 -30.73
C GLU A 259 -7.66 25.87 -30.54
N THR A 260 -8.90 25.64 -31.00
CA THR A 260 -9.97 26.64 -30.85
C THR A 260 -10.82 26.31 -29.63
N TYR A 261 -11.10 27.34 -28.83
CA TYR A 261 -11.95 27.28 -27.66
C TYR A 261 -13.12 28.26 -27.81
N PHE A 262 -14.20 28.00 -27.08
CA PHE A 262 -15.40 28.82 -27.04
C PHE A 262 -15.68 29.27 -25.61
N THR A 263 -16.14 30.51 -25.43
CA THR A 263 -16.72 30.98 -24.17
C THR A 263 -18.17 31.42 -24.36
N ASN A 264 -19.07 30.93 -23.51
CA ASN A 264 -20.51 31.18 -23.59
C ASN A 264 -20.97 32.47 -22.90
N LYS A 265 -20.08 33.16 -22.18
CA LYS A 265 -20.36 34.38 -21.42
C LYS A 265 -19.34 35.45 -21.76
N PHE A 266 -19.57 36.66 -21.26
CA PHE A 266 -18.59 37.73 -21.35
C PHE A 266 -17.38 37.42 -20.47
N VAL A 267 -16.19 37.46 -21.07
CA VAL A 267 -14.90 37.40 -20.42
C VAL A 267 -14.18 38.70 -20.73
N ARG A 268 -13.76 39.43 -19.68
CA ARG A 268 -13.07 40.70 -19.83
C ARG A 268 -11.65 40.50 -20.35
N PHE A 269 -10.88 39.58 -19.79
CA PHE A 269 -9.51 39.33 -20.26
C PHE A 269 -9.26 37.85 -20.39
N LEU A 270 -8.75 37.42 -21.55
CA LEU A 270 -8.05 36.13 -21.67
C LEU A 270 -6.55 36.42 -21.70
N THR A 271 -5.87 36.03 -20.64
CA THR A 271 -4.41 36.18 -20.52
C THR A 271 -3.79 34.82 -20.73
N PHE A 272 -2.87 34.71 -21.71
CA PHE A 272 -2.20 33.46 -22.04
C PHE A 272 -0.83 33.40 -21.38
N PHE A 273 -0.42 32.19 -21.00
CA PHE A 273 0.84 31.92 -20.31
C PHE A 273 1.54 30.72 -20.96
N ASP A 274 2.87 30.76 -20.94
CA ASP A 274 3.71 29.65 -21.36
C ASP A 274 3.76 28.52 -20.31
N ALA A 275 4.54 27.46 -20.59
CA ALA A 275 4.74 26.33 -19.66
C ALA A 275 5.36 26.75 -18.30
N ALA A 276 6.10 27.86 -18.26
CA ALA A 276 6.70 28.41 -17.05
C ALA A 276 5.73 29.33 -16.27
N LYS A 277 4.46 29.43 -16.72
CA LYS A 277 3.43 30.34 -16.18
C LYS A 277 3.83 31.80 -16.27
N ILE A 278 4.61 32.17 -17.29
CA ILE A 278 4.95 33.55 -17.60
C ILE A 278 3.93 34.09 -18.62
N ALA A 279 3.35 35.27 -18.33
CA ALA A 279 2.35 35.88 -19.20
C ALA A 279 2.95 36.23 -20.56
N MET A 280 2.26 35.83 -21.63
CA MET A 280 2.70 36.04 -23.00
C MET A 280 2.32 37.43 -23.48
N SER A 281 3.31 38.21 -23.93
CA SER A 281 3.10 39.59 -24.36
C SER A 281 2.42 39.67 -25.73
N GLY A 282 1.42 40.54 -25.86
CA GLY A 282 0.82 40.91 -27.14
C GLY A 282 -0.19 39.92 -27.73
N VAL A 283 -0.47 38.81 -27.06
CA VAL A 283 -1.39 37.75 -27.56
C VAL A 283 -2.67 37.58 -26.75
N GLY A 284 -2.82 38.33 -25.65
CA GLY A 284 -4.03 38.30 -24.83
C GLY A 284 -5.23 39.00 -25.48
N ILE A 285 -6.44 38.67 -25.03
CA ILE A 285 -7.71 39.19 -25.58
C ILE A 285 -8.37 40.13 -24.57
N GLU A 286 -8.68 41.37 -25.00
CA GLU A 286 -9.21 42.46 -24.16
C GLU A 286 -10.69 42.40 -23.80
N SER A 287 -11.46 41.61 -24.53
CA SER A 287 -12.82 41.19 -24.18
C SER A 287 -13.33 40.24 -25.24
N ILE A 288 -14.09 39.23 -24.82
CA ILE A 288 -14.77 38.28 -25.70
C ILE A 288 -16.09 37.91 -25.06
N SER A 289 -17.13 37.64 -25.85
CA SER A 289 -18.44 37.26 -25.33
C SER A 289 -19.14 36.36 -26.34
N ASP A 290 -19.59 35.20 -25.89
CA ASP A 290 -20.34 34.24 -26.71
C ASP A 290 -19.67 34.01 -28.08
N SER A 291 -18.39 33.66 -28.03
CA SER A 291 -17.55 33.58 -29.22
C SER A 291 -16.37 32.62 -29.03
N SER A 292 -15.78 32.22 -30.15
CA SER A 292 -14.59 31.39 -30.18
C SER A 292 -13.31 32.21 -30.27
N PHE A 293 -12.21 31.62 -29.80
CA PHE A 293 -10.86 32.16 -29.88
C PHE A 293 -9.86 31.03 -30.13
N VAL A 294 -8.78 31.35 -30.82
CA VAL A 294 -7.68 30.41 -31.06
C VAL A 294 -6.60 30.63 -30.01
N VAL A 295 -6.14 29.55 -29.40
CA VAL A 295 -5.03 29.60 -28.43
C VAL A 295 -3.73 29.94 -29.17
N PRO A 296 -2.96 30.96 -28.75
CA PRO A 296 -1.70 31.32 -29.40
C PRO A 296 -0.67 30.17 -29.40
N GLU A 297 0.18 30.14 -30.42
CA GLU A 297 1.36 29.25 -30.44
C GLU A 297 2.26 29.51 -29.21
N GLY A 298 2.70 28.45 -28.54
CA GLY A 298 3.52 28.50 -27.33
C GLY A 298 2.73 28.63 -26.02
N ALA A 299 1.42 28.91 -26.06
CA ALA A 299 0.61 28.97 -24.85
C ALA A 299 0.33 27.57 -24.29
N LYS A 300 0.42 27.43 -22.97
CA LYS A 300 0.06 26.21 -22.22
C LYS A 300 -1.05 26.44 -21.21
N TYR A 301 -1.22 27.68 -20.76
CA TYR A 301 -2.31 28.04 -19.85
C TYR A 301 -3.01 29.31 -20.30
N LEU A 302 -4.29 29.43 -19.92
CA LEU A 302 -5.01 30.70 -19.94
C LEU A 302 -5.57 31.02 -18.55
N ILE A 303 -5.76 32.31 -18.29
CA ILE A 303 -6.59 32.81 -17.20
C ILE A 303 -7.70 33.66 -17.81
N ALA A 304 -8.94 33.37 -17.42
CA ALA A 304 -10.12 34.11 -17.82
C ALA A 304 -10.57 35.05 -16.69
N THR A 305 -10.61 36.35 -16.96
CA THR A 305 -11.25 37.34 -16.10
C THR A 305 -12.75 37.40 -16.40
N TYR A 306 -13.58 37.07 -15.43
CA TYR A 306 -15.03 36.95 -15.57
C TYR A 306 -15.78 37.97 -14.70
N TYR A 307 -17.01 38.31 -15.07
CA TYR A 307 -17.91 39.02 -14.16
C TYR A 307 -18.36 38.08 -13.05
N ILE A 308 -18.31 38.55 -11.79
CA ILE A 308 -18.72 37.74 -10.63
C ILE A 308 -20.17 37.25 -10.79
N THR A 309 -21.04 38.03 -11.44
CA THR A 309 -22.44 37.67 -11.71
C THR A 309 -22.59 36.48 -12.68
N ASP A 310 -21.64 36.28 -13.59
CA ASP A 310 -21.69 35.22 -14.61
C ASP A 310 -20.96 33.93 -14.18
N LYS A 311 -20.23 33.98 -13.05
CA LYS A 311 -19.37 32.90 -12.53
C LYS A 311 -20.07 31.53 -12.48
N ASN A 312 -21.35 31.49 -12.12
CA ASN A 312 -22.09 30.23 -11.95
C ASN A 312 -22.49 29.55 -13.27
N GLU A 313 -22.39 30.25 -14.40
CA GLU A 313 -22.81 29.79 -15.72
C GLU A 313 -21.71 29.94 -16.79
N LEU A 314 -20.52 30.38 -16.39
CA LEU A 314 -19.38 30.50 -17.29
C LEU A 314 -18.89 29.12 -17.70
N GLN A 315 -18.71 28.95 -18.99
CA GLN A 315 -18.14 27.78 -19.63
C GLN A 315 -17.07 28.24 -20.61
N ILE A 316 -15.91 27.60 -20.52
CA ILE A 316 -14.85 27.65 -21.52
C ILE A 316 -14.63 26.22 -21.97
N GLU A 317 -14.78 25.96 -23.26
CA GLU A 317 -14.71 24.59 -23.80
C GLU A 317 -13.97 24.56 -25.13
N ILE A 318 -13.50 23.37 -25.53
CA ILE A 318 -12.87 23.16 -26.84
C ILE A 318 -13.97 23.18 -27.92
N GLY A 319 -13.70 23.86 -29.03
CA GLY A 319 -14.57 23.92 -30.20
C GLY A 319 -14.99 25.34 -30.60
N ASN A 320 -15.81 25.42 -31.65
CA ASN A 320 -16.16 26.67 -32.32
C ASN A 320 -17.59 27.16 -32.03
N ILE A 321 -18.37 26.39 -31.27
CA ILE A 321 -19.80 26.62 -31.04
C ILE A 321 -20.10 26.35 -29.56
N ALA A 322 -20.94 27.18 -28.96
CA ALA A 322 -21.47 26.95 -27.63
C ALA A 322 -22.21 25.61 -27.54
N SER A 323 -21.81 24.75 -26.62
CA SER A 323 -22.63 23.62 -26.21
C SER A 323 -23.59 24.03 -25.07
N THR A 324 -24.51 23.14 -24.71
CA THR A 324 -25.34 23.35 -23.51
C THR A 324 -24.46 23.50 -22.28
N TYR A 325 -24.81 24.42 -21.37
CA TYR A 325 -24.03 24.61 -20.15
C TYR A 325 -23.92 23.30 -19.34
N GLU A 326 -22.71 23.01 -18.89
CA GLU A 326 -22.38 21.95 -17.95
C GLU A 326 -21.41 22.52 -16.91
N SER A 327 -21.62 22.17 -15.64
CA SER A 327 -20.68 22.54 -14.59
C SER A 327 -19.36 21.80 -14.75
N TYR A 328 -18.25 22.42 -14.33
CA TYR A 328 -16.96 21.76 -14.24
C TYR A 328 -17.09 20.43 -13.49
N CYS A 329 -16.71 19.33 -14.13
CA CYS A 329 -16.78 18.00 -13.54
C CYS A 329 -15.72 17.08 -14.16
N TYR A 330 -15.57 15.91 -13.55
CA TYR A 330 -14.72 14.84 -14.03
C TYR A 330 -15.57 13.64 -14.43
N TYR A 331 -15.27 13.03 -15.56
CA TYR A 331 -15.83 11.76 -16.00
C TYR A 331 -14.84 10.63 -15.74
N TYR A 332 -15.35 9.46 -15.34
CA TYR A 332 -14.58 8.22 -15.38
C TYR A 332 -14.96 7.46 -16.65
N THR A 333 -13.97 7.12 -17.48
CA THR A 333 -14.22 6.17 -18.57
C THR A 333 -14.41 4.79 -17.95
N ARG A 334 -15.60 4.18 -18.14
CA ARG A 334 -15.84 2.79 -17.74
C ARG A 334 -14.84 1.93 -18.52
N LEU A 335 -13.89 1.30 -17.84
CA LEU A 335 -13.04 0.28 -18.45
C LEU A 335 -13.95 -0.78 -19.09
N PRO A 336 -13.70 -1.19 -20.34
CA PRO A 336 -14.48 -2.25 -20.96
C PRO A 336 -14.38 -3.49 -20.07
N ILE A 337 -15.54 -3.96 -19.59
CA ILE A 337 -15.63 -5.24 -18.91
C ILE A 337 -15.23 -6.27 -19.98
N ARG A 338 -14.10 -6.94 -19.80
CA ARG A 338 -13.82 -8.16 -20.57
C ARG A 338 -14.90 -9.17 -20.18
N GLU A 339 -15.80 -9.44 -21.12
CA GLU A 339 -16.73 -10.57 -21.05
C GLU A 339 -15.98 -11.91 -21.04
#